data_AF-A0A940ZY10-F1
#
_entry.id   AF-A0A940ZY10-F1
#
_cell.length_a   1.000
_cell.length_b   1.000
_cell.length_c   1.000
_cell.angle_alpha   90.00
_cell.angle_beta   90.00
_cell.angle_gamma   90.00
#
_symmetry.space_group_name_H-M   'P 1'
#
loop_
_entity.id
_entity.type
_entity.pdbx_description
1 polymer ?
#
loop_
_entity_poly.entity_id
_entity_poly.type
_entity_poly.pdbx_seq_one_letter_code
_entity_poly.pdbx_strand_id
1 'polypeptide(L)'
;MKRRYLYLLFFSVPIVLASAIVAFAVFGAAAGILWLFLAGDNPWPPAANILLGAVFVLAFAASALAFTSWAYAVGRQEEAHASLNATHVWAAVGATGLLLLAVVAYEWHVGNIGTPTADMRCADFCRAKRFAGSGMPPRNAGAATSTCFDPQGREAVTVPTENVVPPQ
;
A
#
# COMPACT_ATOMS: atom_id res chain seq x y z
N MET A 1 25.44 -20.22 18.25
CA MET A 1 24.42 -20.26 17.18
C MET A 1 25.13 -20.20 15.83
N LYS A 2 24.74 -20.98 14.80
CA LYS A 2 25.39 -20.90 13.47
C LYS A 2 25.02 -19.59 12.78
N ARG A 3 25.97 -18.95 12.09
CA ARG A 3 25.77 -17.59 11.51
C ARG A 3 24.67 -17.56 10.46
N ARG A 4 24.52 -18.64 9.69
CA ARG A 4 23.39 -18.79 8.76
C ARG A 4 22.02 -18.54 9.39
N TYR A 5 21.81 -18.89 10.67
CA TYR A 5 20.55 -18.62 11.38
C TYR A 5 20.50 -17.21 11.98
N LEU A 6 21.65 -16.64 12.35
CA LEU A 6 21.72 -15.24 12.79
C LEU A 6 21.37 -14.27 11.66
N TYR A 7 21.80 -14.55 10.43
CA TYR A 7 21.46 -13.72 9.27
C TYR A 7 19.97 -13.78 8.95
N LEU A 8 19.36 -14.97 9.04
CA LEU A 8 17.90 -15.08 8.93
C LEU A 8 17.18 -14.23 9.97
N LEU A 9 17.70 -14.18 11.20
CA LEU A 9 17.11 -13.37 12.27
C LEU A 9 17.28 -11.87 12.00
N PHE A 10 18.49 -11.40 11.66
CA PHE A 10 18.74 -9.98 11.37
C PHE A 10 17.96 -9.48 10.17
N PHE A 11 17.83 -10.29 9.12
CA PHE A 11 17.14 -9.90 7.90
C PHE A 11 15.67 -10.29 7.88
N SER A 12 15.12 -10.91 8.93
CA SER A 12 13.71 -11.33 8.97
C SER A 12 12.72 -10.19 8.68
N VAL A 13 12.85 -9.08 9.40
CA VAL A 13 12.00 -7.89 9.21
C VAL A 13 12.13 -7.29 7.80
N PRO A 14 13.34 -6.94 7.30
CA PRO A 14 13.45 -6.37 5.96
C PRO A 14 13.06 -7.36 4.86
N ILE A 15 13.23 -8.67 5.05
CA ILE A 15 12.72 -9.70 4.13
C ILE A 15 11.20 -9.61 4.03
N VAL A 16 10.50 -9.62 5.17
CA VAL A 16 9.03 -9.55 5.18
C VAL A 16 8.53 -8.25 4.54
N LEU A 17 9.14 -7.12 4.87
CA LEU A 17 8.77 -5.82 4.30
C LEU A 17 9.01 -5.77 2.78
N ALA A 18 10.19 -6.20 2.32
CA ALA A 18 10.52 -6.23 0.90
C ALA A 18 9.59 -7.16 0.13
N SER A 19 9.28 -8.34 0.68
CA SER A 19 8.34 -9.29 0.09
C SER A 19 6.92 -8.74 0.00
N ALA A 20 6.45 -8.02 1.03
CA ALA A 20 5.15 -7.36 1.00
C ALA A 20 5.11 -6.29 -0.10
N ILE A 21 6.14 -5.45 -0.21
CA ILE A 21 6.25 -4.42 -1.25
C ILE A 21 6.21 -5.05 -2.65
N VAL A 22 6.99 -6.11 -2.88
CA VAL A 22 6.98 -6.86 -4.15
C VAL A 22 5.59 -7.43 -4.44
N ALA A 23 4.94 -8.04 -3.44
CA ALA A 23 3.61 -8.62 -3.60
C ALA A 23 2.57 -7.55 -3.96
N PHE A 24 2.58 -6.39 -3.30
CA PHE A 24 1.70 -5.27 -3.64
C PHE A 24 1.96 -4.70 -5.03
N ALA A 25 3.23 -4.58 -5.44
CA ALA A 25 3.57 -4.11 -6.78
C ALA A 25 3.05 -5.07 -7.87
N VAL A 26 3.25 -6.39 -7.68
CA VAL A 26 2.76 -7.41 -8.61
C VAL A 26 1.23 -7.47 -8.61
N PHE A 27 0.59 -7.40 -7.45
CA PHE A 27 -0.86 -7.32 -7.33
C PHE A 27 -1.43 -6.09 -8.07
N GLY A 28 -0.84 -4.91 -7.85
CA GLY A 28 -1.26 -3.67 -8.51
C GLY A 28 -1.10 -3.74 -10.02
N ALA A 29 0.00 -4.32 -10.51
CA ALA A 29 0.19 -4.55 -11.93
C ALA A 29 -0.85 -5.53 -12.51
N ALA A 30 -1.13 -6.64 -11.82
CA ALA A 30 -2.14 -7.61 -12.24
C ALA A 30 -3.55 -7.00 -12.25
N ALA A 31 -3.90 -6.23 -11.21
CA ALA A 31 -5.16 -5.52 -11.13
C ALA A 31 -5.29 -4.47 -12.25
N GLY A 32 -4.21 -3.73 -12.53
CA GLY A 32 -4.16 -2.78 -13.64
C GLY A 32 -4.36 -3.45 -15.00
N ILE A 33 -3.76 -4.63 -15.22
CA ILE A 33 -3.97 -5.41 -16.45
C ILE A 33 -5.42 -5.88 -16.56
N LEU A 34 -6.00 -6.43 -15.49
CA LEU A 34 -7.40 -6.87 -15.49
C LEU A 34 -8.35 -5.69 -15.77
N TRP A 35 -8.07 -4.53 -15.18
CA TRP A 35 -8.85 -3.31 -15.41
C TRP A 35 -8.73 -2.84 -16.86
N LEU A 36 -7.51 -2.67 -17.38
CA LEU A 36 -7.27 -2.13 -18.73
C LEU A 36 -7.78 -3.03 -19.86
N PHE A 37 -7.67 -4.36 -19.71
CA PHE A 37 -7.86 -5.28 -20.84
C PHE A 37 -9.06 -6.22 -20.71
N LEU A 38 -9.61 -6.43 -19.50
CA LEU A 38 -10.69 -7.41 -19.31
C LEU A 38 -12.00 -6.77 -18.84
N ALA A 39 -11.98 -6.04 -17.73
CA ALA A 39 -13.21 -5.65 -17.04
C ALA A 39 -13.54 -4.16 -17.11
N GLY A 40 -12.52 -3.28 -17.12
CA GLY A 40 -12.71 -1.85 -16.92
C GLY A 40 -13.52 -1.56 -15.64
N ASP A 41 -14.50 -0.68 -15.77
CA ASP A 41 -15.40 -0.26 -14.68
C ASP A 41 -16.62 -1.18 -14.50
N ASN A 42 -16.73 -2.27 -15.26
CA ASN A 42 -17.79 -3.26 -15.04
C ASN A 42 -17.55 -4.02 -13.73
N PRO A 43 -18.59 -4.58 -13.09
CA PRO A 43 -18.41 -5.42 -11.91
C PRO A 43 -17.48 -6.61 -12.19
N TRP A 44 -16.47 -6.80 -11.34
CA TRP A 44 -15.47 -7.84 -11.53
C TRP A 44 -16.06 -9.21 -11.16
N PRO A 45 -15.79 -10.26 -11.96
CA PRO A 45 -16.25 -11.60 -11.63
C PRO A 45 -15.55 -12.12 -10.36
N PRO A 46 -16.20 -12.98 -9.55
CA PRO A 46 -15.59 -13.53 -8.32
C PRO A 46 -14.22 -14.19 -8.55
N ALA A 47 -14.02 -14.81 -9.73
CA ALA A 47 -12.76 -15.43 -10.12
C ALA A 47 -11.59 -14.42 -10.19
N ALA A 48 -11.84 -13.15 -10.53
CA ALA A 48 -10.80 -12.12 -10.58
C ALA A 48 -10.24 -11.82 -9.17
N ASN A 49 -11.12 -11.77 -8.15
CA ASN A 49 -10.70 -11.57 -6.77
C ASN A 49 -9.86 -12.75 -6.25
N ILE A 50 -10.27 -13.99 -6.56
CA ILE A 50 -9.50 -15.19 -6.20
C ILE A 50 -8.14 -15.17 -6.89
N LEU A 51 -8.11 -14.87 -8.19
CA LEU A 51 -6.88 -14.79 -8.97
C LEU A 51 -5.91 -13.76 -8.40
N LEU A 52 -6.40 -12.54 -8.14
CA LEU A 52 -5.57 -11.48 -7.55
C LEU A 52 -5.05 -11.85 -6.15
N GLY A 53 -5.89 -12.45 -5.31
CA GLY A 53 -5.47 -12.96 -4.00
C GLY A 53 -4.38 -14.03 -4.13
N ALA A 54 -4.53 -14.97 -5.07
CA ALA A 54 -3.52 -15.99 -5.34
C ALA A 54 -2.21 -15.38 -5.85
N VAL A 55 -2.27 -14.42 -6.78
CA VAL A 55 -1.11 -13.70 -7.29
C VAL A 55 -0.35 -13.01 -6.16
N PHE A 56 -1.06 -12.32 -5.26
CA PHE A 56 -0.45 -11.67 -4.10
C PHE A 56 0.29 -12.67 -3.20
N VAL A 57 -0.39 -13.75 -2.79
CA VAL A 57 0.19 -14.76 -1.88
C VAL A 57 1.39 -15.45 -2.52
N LEU A 58 1.30 -15.80 -3.80
CA LEU A 58 2.40 -16.45 -4.53
C LEU A 58 3.59 -15.50 -4.71
N ALA A 59 3.36 -14.23 -5.05
CA ALA A 59 4.43 -13.23 -5.17
C ALA A 59 5.12 -12.99 -3.82
N PHE A 60 4.36 -12.90 -2.73
CA PHE A 60 4.90 -12.80 -1.38
C PHE A 60 5.74 -14.03 -1.03
N ALA A 61 5.19 -15.23 -1.18
CA ALA A 61 5.87 -16.47 -0.83
C ALA A 61 7.15 -16.68 -1.66
N ALA A 62 7.09 -16.43 -2.97
CA ALA A 62 8.23 -16.58 -3.87
C ALA A 62 9.35 -15.59 -3.52
N SER A 63 9.02 -14.32 -3.30
CA SER A 63 10.02 -13.31 -2.91
C SER A 63 10.60 -13.59 -1.52
N ALA A 64 9.77 -13.97 -0.55
CA ALA A 64 10.22 -14.29 0.82
C ALA A 64 11.16 -15.48 0.81
N LEU A 65 10.84 -16.53 0.06
CA LEU A 65 11.72 -17.69 -0.11
C LEU A 65 13.03 -17.30 -0.79
N ALA A 66 12.99 -16.47 -1.83
CA ALA A 66 14.19 -16.00 -2.52
C ALA A 66 15.11 -15.19 -1.59
N PHE A 67 14.59 -14.20 -0.87
CA PHE A 67 15.39 -13.39 0.04
C PHE A 67 15.90 -14.18 1.26
N THR A 68 15.07 -15.09 1.79
CA THR A 68 15.50 -16.01 2.87
C THR A 68 16.65 -16.91 2.41
N SER A 69 16.53 -17.47 1.21
CA SER A 69 17.58 -18.32 0.62
C SER A 69 18.87 -17.54 0.42
N TRP A 70 18.76 -16.29 -0.02
CA TRP A 70 19.91 -15.41 -0.19
C TRP A 70 20.57 -15.04 1.15
N ALA A 71 19.79 -14.62 2.15
CA ALA A 71 20.28 -14.32 3.50
C ALA A 71 20.96 -15.53 4.15
N TYR A 72 20.39 -16.73 3.97
CA TYR A 72 20.98 -17.98 4.45
C TYR A 72 22.32 -18.28 3.75
N ALA A 73 22.39 -18.11 2.42
CA ALA A 73 23.60 -18.34 1.64
C ALA A 73 24.73 -17.37 2.06
N VAL A 74 24.42 -16.08 2.22
CA VAL A 74 25.38 -15.08 2.73
C VAL A 74 25.82 -15.43 4.14
N GLY A 75 24.87 -15.75 5.03
CA GLY A 75 25.18 -16.14 6.40
C GLY A 75 26.05 -17.40 6.50
N ARG A 76 25.93 -18.33 5.54
CA ARG A 76 26.79 -19.52 5.42
C ARG A 76 28.20 -19.16 4.95
N GLN A 77 28.35 -18.27 3.98
CA GLN A 77 29.67 -17.78 3.53
C GLN A 77 30.42 -17.10 4.68
N GLU A 78 29.69 -16.40 5.55
CA GLU A 78 30.24 -15.71 6.70
C GLU A 78 30.67 -16.62 7.85
N GLU A 79 30.37 -17.92 7.81
CA GLU A 79 30.89 -18.90 8.78
C GLU A 79 32.40 -19.10 8.66
N ALA A 80 33.01 -18.72 7.53
CA ALA A 80 34.47 -18.78 7.34
C ALA A 80 35.23 -17.73 8.16
N HIS A 81 34.56 -16.67 8.62
CA HIS A 81 35.18 -15.59 9.38
C HIS A 81 35.06 -15.81 10.90
N ALA A 82 36.06 -15.38 11.67
CA ALA A 82 36.09 -15.55 13.13
C ALA A 82 35.10 -14.62 13.87
N SER A 83 34.89 -13.38 13.38
CA SER A 83 34.03 -12.36 14.01
C SER A 83 32.82 -11.99 13.15
N LEU A 84 31.75 -11.53 13.79
CA LEU A 84 30.56 -11.05 13.10
C LEU A 84 30.89 -9.73 12.38
N ASN A 85 30.52 -9.62 11.10
CA ASN A 85 30.70 -8.39 10.35
C ASN A 85 29.67 -7.34 10.77
N ALA A 86 30.11 -6.29 11.48
CA ALA A 86 29.25 -5.19 11.94
C ALA A 86 28.56 -4.46 10.77
N THR A 87 29.18 -4.44 9.59
CA THR A 87 28.61 -3.83 8.38
C THR A 87 27.31 -4.52 7.98
N HIS A 88 27.20 -5.84 8.12
CA HIS A 88 25.97 -6.58 7.77
C HIS A 88 24.84 -6.32 8.77
N VAL A 89 25.18 -6.11 10.06
CA VAL A 89 24.20 -5.69 11.06
C VAL A 89 23.65 -4.31 10.73
N TRP A 90 24.54 -3.35 10.44
CA TRP A 90 24.14 -2.01 10.03
C TRP A 90 23.36 -2.02 8.71
N ALA A 91 23.70 -2.89 7.77
CA ALA A 91 22.94 -3.07 6.53
C ALA A 91 21.51 -3.58 6.81
N ALA A 92 21.33 -4.53 7.73
CA ALA A 92 20.00 -5.01 8.11
C ALA A 92 19.16 -3.90 8.77
N VAL A 93 19.76 -3.13 9.68
CA VAL A 93 19.10 -1.97 10.33
C VAL A 93 18.75 -0.91 9.28
N GLY A 94 19.69 -0.56 8.41
CA GLY A 94 19.49 0.43 7.35
C GLY A 94 18.41 0.01 6.36
N ALA A 95 18.41 -1.26 5.93
CA ALA A 95 17.37 -1.80 5.06
C ALA A 95 15.99 -1.76 5.73
N THR A 96 15.91 -2.12 7.02
CA THR A 96 14.66 -2.03 7.77
C THR A 96 14.15 -0.60 7.84
N GLY A 97 15.01 0.34 8.22
CA GLY A 97 14.66 1.76 8.29
C GLY A 97 14.21 2.32 6.94
N LEU A 98 14.92 1.99 5.87
CA LEU A 98 14.60 2.44 4.52
C LEU A 98 13.22 1.91 4.05
N LEU A 99 12.94 0.62 4.27
CA LEU A 99 11.67 0.02 3.85
C LEU A 99 10.49 0.57 4.68
N LEU A 100 10.69 0.78 5.97
CA LEU A 100 9.67 1.44 6.80
C LEU A 100 9.42 2.88 6.37
N LEU A 101 10.47 3.64 6.06
CA LEU A 101 10.33 5.00 5.52
C LEU A 101 9.57 5.00 4.19
N ALA A 102 9.83 4.03 3.31
CA ALA A 102 9.09 3.90 2.06
C ALA A 102 7.59 3.65 2.29
N VAL A 103 7.25 2.75 3.23
CA VAL A 103 5.85 2.50 3.60
C VAL A 103 5.21 3.76 4.18
N VAL A 104 5.86 4.42 5.14
CA VAL A 104 5.32 5.65 5.76
C VAL A 104 5.14 6.77 4.73
N ALA A 105 6.11 6.95 3.83
CA ALA A 105 6.02 7.95 2.77
C ALA A 105 4.87 7.65 1.80
N TYR A 106 4.64 6.38 1.46
CA TYR A 106 3.51 5.96 0.65
C TYR A 106 2.18 6.24 1.35
N GLU A 107 2.02 5.80 2.60
CA GLU A 107 0.81 5.99 3.39
C GLU A 107 0.50 7.49 3.65
N TRP A 108 1.52 8.31 3.80
CA TRP A 108 1.40 9.76 3.83
C TRP A 108 0.92 10.33 2.49
N HIS A 109 1.47 9.84 1.37
CA HIS A 109 1.11 10.31 0.04
C HIS A 109 -0.34 9.98 -0.34
N VAL A 110 -0.83 8.79 0.01
CA VAL A 110 -2.22 8.38 -0.24
C VAL A 110 -3.21 8.97 0.77
N GLY A 111 -2.74 9.71 1.78
CA GLY A 111 -3.58 10.41 2.74
C GLY A 111 -4.15 9.52 3.84
N ASN A 112 -3.60 8.32 4.05
CA ASN A 112 -3.94 7.44 5.17
C ASN A 112 -3.29 7.92 6.48
N ILE A 113 -2.16 8.64 6.38
CA ILE A 113 -1.47 9.28 7.51
C ILE A 113 -1.53 10.80 7.31
N GLY A 114 -2.09 11.52 8.28
CA GLY A 114 -2.17 12.99 8.27
C GLY A 114 -3.61 13.51 8.30
N THR A 115 -3.79 14.78 7.92
CA THR A 115 -5.12 15.39 7.84
C THR A 115 -5.90 14.80 6.67
N PRO A 116 -7.19 14.42 6.85
CA PRO A 116 -8.01 13.88 5.78
C PRO A 116 -7.99 14.77 4.53
N THR A 117 -7.88 14.15 3.36
CA THR A 117 -7.90 14.86 2.08
C THR A 117 -9.24 15.59 1.89
N ALA A 118 -9.28 16.59 1.02
CA ALA A 118 -10.52 17.31 0.73
C ALA A 118 -11.62 16.36 0.21
N ASP A 119 -11.25 15.39 -0.62
CA ASP A 119 -12.15 14.37 -1.18
C ASP A 119 -12.73 13.48 -0.06
N MET A 120 -11.90 13.05 0.90
CA MET A 120 -12.37 12.27 2.06
C MET A 120 -13.33 13.09 2.92
N ARG A 121 -13.02 14.37 3.21
CA ARG A 121 -13.91 15.25 3.99
C ARG A 121 -15.26 15.47 3.29
N CYS A 122 -15.24 15.64 1.97
CA CYS A 122 -16.44 15.74 1.14
C CYS A 122 -17.27 14.45 1.24
N ALA A 123 -16.64 13.29 1.08
CA ALA A 123 -17.31 12.00 1.20
C ALA A 123 -17.92 11.77 2.58
N ASP A 124 -17.17 12.07 3.65
CA ASP A 124 -17.65 11.92 5.03
C ASP A 124 -18.81 12.86 5.34
N PHE A 125 -18.74 14.11 4.88
CA PHE A 125 -19.84 15.07 5.04
C PHE A 125 -21.11 14.61 4.31
N CYS A 126 -21.00 14.21 3.05
CA CYS A 126 -22.15 13.74 2.28
C CYS A 126 -22.75 12.48 2.90
N ARG A 127 -21.90 11.54 3.36
CA ARG A 127 -22.33 10.32 4.05
C ARG A 127 -23.02 10.63 5.38
N ALA A 128 -22.48 11.56 6.17
CA ALA A 128 -23.09 12.00 7.44
C ALA A 128 -24.48 12.61 7.22
N LYS A 129 -24.69 13.27 6.07
CA LYS A 129 -26.00 13.81 5.65
C LYS A 129 -26.89 12.80 4.92
N ARG A 130 -26.50 11.52 4.86
CA ARG A 130 -27.23 10.42 4.21
C ARG A 130 -27.41 10.55 2.68
N PHE A 131 -26.48 11.23 2.02
CA PHE A 131 -26.39 11.21 0.56
C PHE A 131 -25.77 9.91 0.05
N ALA A 132 -26.08 9.55 -1.19
CA ALA A 132 -25.64 8.29 -1.80
C ALA A 132 -24.22 8.37 -2.38
N GLY A 133 -23.73 9.58 -2.68
CA GLY A 133 -22.39 9.80 -3.22
C GLY A 133 -21.87 11.21 -2.98
N SER A 134 -20.61 11.41 -3.34
CA SER A 134 -19.91 12.69 -3.25
C SER A 134 -19.00 12.91 -4.46
N GLY A 135 -18.76 14.16 -4.83
CA GLY A 135 -17.87 14.53 -5.92
C GLY A 135 -17.23 15.88 -5.68
N MET A 136 -16.02 16.06 -6.21
CA MET A 136 -15.31 17.33 -6.23
C MET A 136 -14.87 17.65 -7.65
N PRO A 137 -14.87 18.93 -8.06
CA PRO A 137 -14.36 19.32 -9.36
C PRO A 137 -12.84 19.05 -9.44
N PRO A 138 -12.27 18.93 -10.65
CA PRO A 138 -10.83 18.77 -10.84
C PRO A 138 -10.05 19.85 -10.08
N ARG A 139 -8.87 19.52 -9.52
CA ARG A 139 -8.06 20.45 -8.69
C ARG A 139 -7.73 21.80 -9.35
N ASN A 140 -7.87 21.90 -10.67
CA ASN A 140 -7.58 23.08 -11.47
C ASN A 140 -8.84 23.85 -11.93
N ALA A 141 -10.03 23.40 -11.52
CA ALA A 141 -11.30 23.99 -11.92
C ALA A 141 -11.88 24.86 -10.79
N GLY A 142 -11.66 26.17 -10.86
CA GLY A 142 -12.40 27.18 -10.10
C GLY A 142 -12.40 27.00 -8.56
N ALA A 143 -13.48 27.45 -7.92
CA ALA A 143 -13.65 27.39 -6.48
C ALA A 143 -13.82 25.93 -6.02
N ALA A 144 -13.09 25.53 -4.97
CA ALA A 144 -13.20 24.21 -4.40
C ALA A 144 -14.60 24.01 -3.79
N THR A 145 -15.39 23.12 -4.39
CA THR A 145 -16.73 22.75 -3.93
C THR A 145 -16.84 21.24 -3.74
N SER A 146 -17.70 20.84 -2.82
CA SER A 146 -18.06 19.47 -2.49
C SER A 146 -19.53 19.26 -2.90
N THR A 147 -19.76 18.37 -3.85
CA THR A 147 -21.10 18.04 -4.37
C THR A 147 -21.57 16.72 -3.79
N CYS A 148 -22.76 16.68 -3.21
CA CYS A 148 -23.40 15.46 -2.72
C CYS A 148 -24.48 14.99 -3.70
N PHE A 149 -24.55 13.69 -3.94
CA PHE A 149 -25.49 13.07 -4.89
C PHE A 149 -26.63 12.35 -4.19
N ASP A 150 -27.83 12.46 -4.74
CA ASP A 150 -28.99 11.67 -4.33
C ASP A 150 -28.86 10.18 -4.76
N PRO A 151 -29.75 9.28 -4.30
CA PRO A 151 -29.74 7.87 -4.71
C PRO A 151 -29.86 7.62 -6.22
N GLN A 152 -30.30 8.62 -6.98
CA GLN A 152 -30.46 8.57 -8.43
C GLN A 152 -29.21 9.12 -9.15
N GLY A 153 -28.17 9.52 -8.41
CA GLY A 153 -26.92 10.06 -8.96
C GLY A 153 -27.02 11.52 -9.41
N ARG A 154 -28.06 12.26 -8.99
CA ARG A 154 -28.21 13.68 -9.32
C ARG A 154 -27.62 14.55 -8.24
N GLU A 155 -27.07 15.70 -8.64
CA GLU A 155 -26.54 16.70 -7.72
C GLU A 155 -27.66 17.22 -6.82
N ALA A 156 -27.55 16.92 -5.52
CA ALA A 156 -28.54 17.34 -4.53
C ALA A 156 -28.13 18.62 -3.81
N VAL A 157 -26.85 18.72 -3.45
CA VAL A 157 -26.29 19.85 -2.69
C VAL A 157 -24.84 20.08 -3.10
N THR A 158 -24.46 21.33 -3.33
CA THR A 158 -23.07 21.74 -3.55
C THR A 158 -22.66 22.74 -2.47
N VAL A 159 -21.63 22.42 -1.70
CA VAL A 159 -21.11 23.27 -0.61
C VAL A 159 -19.65 23.67 -0.87
N PRO A 160 -19.24 24.91 -0.54
CA PRO A 160 -17.83 25.28 -0.54
C PRO A 160 -17.03 24.37 0.40
N THR A 161 -15.84 23.93 -0.01
CA THR A 161 -15.05 22.98 0.80
C THR A 161 -14.63 23.55 2.16
N GLU A 162 -14.57 24.87 2.30
CA GLU A 162 -14.34 25.58 3.57
C GLU A 162 -15.45 25.36 4.62
N ASN A 163 -16.67 25.06 4.17
CA ASN A 163 -17.84 24.81 5.04
C ASN A 163 -18.02 23.33 5.38
N VAL A 164 -17.16 22.46 4.83
CA VAL A 164 -17.12 21.04 5.12
C VAL A 164 -16.31 20.82 6.40
N VAL A 165 -16.94 21.00 7.55
CA VAL A 165 -16.32 20.80 8.87
C VAL A 165 -16.23 19.30 9.16
N PRO A 166 -15.06 18.77 9.55
CA PRO A 166 -14.95 17.37 9.93
C PRO A 166 -15.85 17.08 11.15
N PRO A 167 -16.49 15.90 11.23
CA PRO A 167 -17.21 15.50 12.44
C PRO A 167 -16.22 15.50 13.62
N GLN A 168 -16.60 16.15 14.72
CA GLN A 168 -15.89 16.08 16.00
C GLN A 168 -16.12 14.75 16.69
#